data_AF-A0A0A5FTP6-F1
#
_entry.id   AF-A0A0A5FTP6-F1
#
_cell.length_a   1.000
_cell.length_b   1.000
_cell.length_c   1.000
_cell.angle_alpha   90.00
_cell.angle_beta   90.00
_cell.angle_gamma   90.00
#
_symmetry.space_group_name_H-M   'P 1'
#
loop_
_entity.id
_entity.type
_entity.pdbx_description
1 polymer ?
#
loop_
_entity_poly.entity_id
_entity_poly.type
_entity_poly.pdbx_seq_one_letter_code
_entity_poly.pdbx_strand_id
1 'polypeptide(L)'
;MKGNERMENQILFSHNISIGLLEVSTSKFSRLDNVGKDHVIFERIKAPFNWYFHDTIMVIPDPVSVARKDWNKKIFLCSQEIECQGEFIIFCHMNKKVDKIIQADSLTLPEYQHIKDGLNFS
;
A
#
# COMPACT_ATOMS: atom_id res chain seq x y z
N MET A 1 8.04 -9.97 -8.57
CA MET A 1 8.35 -9.57 -9.96
C MET A 1 8.36 -8.04 -10.02
N LYS A 2 9.39 -7.36 -10.57
CA LYS A 2 9.28 -5.91 -10.83
C LYS A 2 8.34 -5.73 -12.02
N GLY A 3 7.20 -5.07 -11.82
CA GLY A 3 6.22 -4.79 -12.87
C GLY A 3 6.77 -3.76 -13.86
N ASN A 4 7.58 -4.22 -14.81
CA ASN A 4 8.34 -3.35 -15.72
C ASN A 4 7.54 -2.98 -16.99
N GLU A 5 6.30 -2.55 -16.80
CA GLU A 5 5.50 -1.87 -17.80
C GLU A 5 4.90 -0.61 -17.16
N ARG A 6 5.36 0.58 -17.60
CA ARG A 6 4.64 1.85 -17.35
C ARG A 6 3.40 1.90 -18.24
N MET A 7 2.45 0.98 -18.02
CA MET A 7 1.06 1.25 -18.35
C MET A 7 0.51 2.15 -17.25
N GLU A 8 -0.07 3.29 -17.65
CA GLU A 8 -0.83 4.19 -16.77
C GLU A 8 -2.12 3.47 -16.32
N ASN A 9 -1.97 2.54 -15.37
CA ASN A 9 -3.11 1.84 -14.80
C ASN A 9 -3.86 2.81 -13.89
N GLN A 10 -5.14 3.04 -14.16
CA GLN A 10 -6.01 3.84 -13.31
C GLN A 10 -6.43 2.97 -12.11
N ILE A 11 -6.14 3.43 -10.90
CA ILE A 11 -6.56 2.76 -9.67
C ILE A 11 -7.86 3.42 -9.19
N LEU A 12 -8.91 2.62 -9.08
CA LEU A 12 -10.19 3.02 -8.51
C LEU A 12 -10.32 2.40 -7.12
N PHE A 13 -10.55 3.23 -6.11
CA PHE A 13 -10.78 2.78 -4.73
C PHE A 13 -12.28 2.59 -4.49
N SER A 14 -12.65 1.45 -3.91
CA SER A 14 -13.99 1.22 -3.38
C SER A 14 -14.40 2.28 -2.37
N HIS A 15 -15.70 2.57 -2.30
CA HIS A 15 -16.24 3.52 -1.33
C HIS A 15 -16.12 2.97 0.10
N ASN A 16 -15.62 3.79 1.05
CA ASN A 16 -15.42 3.47 2.46
C ASN A 16 -14.58 2.20 2.70
N ILE A 17 -13.46 2.10 1.97
CA ILE A 17 -12.55 0.97 1.99
C ILE A 17 -11.93 0.72 3.38
N SER A 18 -11.76 -0.55 3.76
CA SER A 18 -10.87 -0.93 4.87
C SER A 18 -9.46 -1.21 4.36
N ILE A 19 -8.45 -0.58 4.96
CA ILE A 19 -7.04 -0.69 4.55
C ILE A 19 -6.14 -1.13 5.70
N GLY A 20 -5.03 -1.78 5.36
CA GLY A 20 -3.87 -1.85 6.23
C GLY A 20 -3.05 -0.57 6.08
N LEU A 21 -2.54 -0.04 7.19
CA LEU A 21 -1.65 1.11 7.23
C LEU A 21 -0.41 0.76 8.08
N LEU A 22 0.76 0.79 7.44
CA LEU A 22 2.06 0.70 8.10
C LEU A 22 2.67 2.10 8.22
N GLU A 23 2.86 2.57 9.45
CA GLU A 23 3.70 3.74 9.75
C GLU A 23 5.18 3.33 9.69
N VAL A 24 5.99 3.95 8.83
CA VAL A 24 7.38 3.50 8.58
C VAL A 24 8.33 3.84 9.72
N SER A 25 8.16 5.03 10.32
CA SER A 25 8.98 5.51 11.43
C SER A 25 8.81 4.66 12.69
N THR A 26 7.58 4.25 13.01
CA THR A 26 7.24 3.49 14.22
C THR A 26 7.19 1.96 13.98
N SER A 27 7.25 1.51 12.72
CA SER A 27 6.94 0.12 12.32
C SER A 27 5.54 -0.36 12.73
N LYS A 28 4.64 0.56 13.09
CA LYS A 28 3.30 0.22 13.57
C LYS A 28 2.40 -0.11 12.40
N PHE A 29 1.97 -1.37 12.32
CA PHE A 29 0.92 -1.80 11.39
C PHE A 29 -0.45 -1.74 12.09
N SER A 30 -1.43 -1.17 11.40
CA SER A 30 -2.79 -0.95 11.90
C SER A 30 -3.81 -1.15 10.79
N ARG A 31 -5.07 -1.43 11.16
CA ARG A 31 -6.21 -1.44 10.25
C ARG A 31 -6.95 -0.10 10.38
N LEU A 32 -7.26 0.53 9.26
CA LEU A 32 -8.20 1.65 9.20
C LEU A 32 -9.45 1.20 8.44
N ASP A 33 -10.61 1.29 9.07
CA ASP A 33 -11.90 0.93 8.49
C ASP A 33 -12.69 2.18 8.07
N ASN A 34 -13.58 2.03 7.09
CA ASN A 34 -14.44 3.11 6.57
C ASN A 34 -13.67 4.32 5.99
N VAL A 35 -12.55 4.08 5.31
CA VAL A 35 -11.72 5.14 4.72
C VAL A 35 -12.44 5.72 3.50
N GLY A 36 -13.16 6.83 3.70
CA GLY A 36 -13.89 7.54 2.66
C GLY A 36 -13.00 8.42 1.77
N LYS A 37 -13.57 8.91 0.66
CA LYS A 37 -12.89 9.73 -0.37
C LYS A 37 -12.16 10.97 0.18
N ASP A 38 -12.66 11.54 1.28
CA ASP A 38 -12.16 12.78 1.89
C ASP A 38 -11.11 12.50 2.98
N HIS A 39 -10.68 11.25 3.16
CA HIS A 39 -9.64 10.88 4.09
C HIS A 39 -8.26 11.36 3.59
N VAL A 40 -7.49 12.03 4.45
CA VAL A 40 -6.18 12.66 4.16
C VAL A 40 -5.20 11.78 3.39
N ILE A 41 -5.31 10.46 3.54
CA ILE A 41 -4.47 9.49 2.82
C ILE A 41 -4.60 9.61 1.29
N PHE A 42 -5.81 9.83 0.78
CA PHE A 42 -6.09 10.03 -0.65
C PHE A 42 -5.62 11.39 -1.17
N GLU A 43 -5.41 12.37 -0.28
CA GLU A 43 -4.78 13.63 -0.67
C GLU A 43 -3.31 13.46 -1.02
N ARG A 44 -2.66 12.45 -0.43
CA ARG A 44 -1.22 12.17 -0.54
C ARG A 44 -0.88 11.13 -1.60
N ILE A 45 -1.67 10.06 -1.74
CA ILE A 45 -1.53 9.08 -2.84
C ILE A 45 -2.22 9.56 -4.13
N LYS A 46 -1.91 10.79 -4.57
CA LYS A 46 -2.35 11.34 -5.86
C LYS A 46 -1.41 10.88 -6.97
N ALA A 47 -1.98 10.52 -8.13
CA ALA A 47 -1.20 10.08 -9.28
C ALA A 47 -0.27 11.19 -9.80
N PRO A 48 0.95 10.87 -10.29
CA PRO A 48 1.51 9.52 -10.42
C PRO A 48 2.15 8.99 -9.12
N PHE A 49 1.91 7.72 -8.79
CA PHE A 49 2.57 7.01 -7.69
C PHE A 49 2.91 5.57 -8.09
N ASN A 50 3.92 4.99 -7.43
CA ASN A 50 4.28 3.59 -7.57
C ASN A 50 3.41 2.71 -6.67
N TRP A 51 3.16 1.48 -7.10
CA TRP A 51 2.51 0.45 -6.29
C TRP A 51 3.12 -0.91 -6.62
N TYR A 52 2.99 -1.84 -5.69
CA TYR A 52 3.42 -3.22 -5.83
C TYR A 52 2.26 -4.17 -5.59
N PHE A 53 2.48 -5.44 -5.89
CA PHE A 53 1.50 -6.50 -5.71
C PHE A 53 2.11 -7.66 -4.96
N HIS A 54 1.32 -8.27 -4.07
CA HIS A 54 1.64 -9.49 -3.34
C HIS A 54 0.37 -10.34 -3.23
N ASP A 55 0.30 -11.47 -3.94
CA ASP A 55 -0.81 -12.43 -4.01
C ASP A 55 -2.19 -11.90 -4.44
N THR A 56 -2.90 -11.19 -3.57
CA THR A 56 -4.15 -10.44 -3.85
C THR A 56 -4.12 -9.03 -3.26
N ILE A 57 -3.00 -8.62 -2.68
CA ILE A 57 -2.82 -7.37 -1.94
C ILE A 57 -2.10 -6.36 -2.83
N MET A 58 -2.74 -5.22 -3.02
CA MET A 58 -2.10 -4.02 -3.56
C MET A 58 -1.36 -3.30 -2.43
N VAL A 59 -0.08 -3.00 -2.66
CA VAL A 59 0.80 -2.30 -1.72
C VAL A 59 1.13 -0.93 -2.30
N ILE A 60 0.72 0.15 -1.65
CA ILE A 60 0.94 1.53 -2.10
C ILE A 60 1.85 2.25 -1.10
N PRO A 61 3.15 2.40 -1.39
CA PRO A 61 4.02 3.32 -0.67
C PRO A 61 3.51 4.75 -0.76
N ASP A 62 3.70 5.51 0.31
CA ASP A 62 3.59 6.97 0.26
C ASP A 62 4.61 7.56 -0.74
N PRO A 63 4.16 8.25 -1.81
CA PRO A 63 5.03 8.76 -2.86
C PRO A 63 5.79 10.04 -2.47
N VAL A 64 5.41 10.69 -1.37
CA VAL A 64 5.99 11.99 -0.97
C VAL A 64 7.21 11.77 -0.10
N SER A 65 8.42 11.79 -0.67
CA SER A 65 9.67 11.67 0.10
C SER A 65 9.74 12.66 1.27
N VAL A 66 10.13 12.17 2.45
CA VAL A 66 10.35 13.01 3.65
C VAL A 66 11.73 12.74 4.26
N ALA A 67 12.20 13.67 5.09
CA ALA A 67 13.38 13.43 5.92
C ALA A 67 13.05 12.39 7.01
N ARG A 68 13.78 11.28 7.02
CA ARG A 68 13.64 10.20 8.02
C ARG A 68 14.91 10.02 8.81
N LYS A 69 14.78 9.69 10.10
CA LYS A 69 15.90 9.29 10.95
C LYS A 69 16.53 7.97 10.46
N ASP A 70 15.68 6.99 10.16
CA ASP A 70 16.09 5.64 9.76
C ASP A 70 15.94 5.45 8.24
N TRP A 71 16.57 6.33 7.45
CA TRP A 71 16.42 6.41 5.99
C TRP A 71 16.86 5.13 5.25
N ASN A 72 17.78 4.36 5.84
CA ASN A 72 18.33 3.12 5.29
C ASN A 72 17.54 1.87 5.68
N LYS A 73 16.55 1.98 6.57
CA LYS A 73 15.70 0.89 7.04
C LYS A 73 14.88 0.33 5.89
N LYS A 74 15.03 -0.97 5.61
CA LYS A 74 14.27 -1.67 4.58
C LYS A 74 13.01 -2.29 5.19
N ILE A 75 11.96 -2.38 4.37
CA ILE A 75 10.68 -2.98 4.72
C ILE A 75 10.46 -4.17 3.80
N PHE A 76 10.06 -5.30 4.37
CA PHE A 76 9.77 -6.52 3.63
C PHE A 76 8.36 -7.02 3.95
N LEU A 77 7.66 -7.52 2.93
CA LEU A 77 6.47 -8.36 3.08
C LEU A 77 6.80 -9.73 2.48
N CYS A 78 6.83 -10.79 3.29
CA CYS A 78 7.09 -12.16 2.81
C CYS A 78 8.34 -12.25 1.90
N SER A 79 9.44 -11.63 2.34
CA SER A 79 10.72 -11.47 1.60
C SER A 79 10.73 -10.53 0.38
N GLN A 80 9.60 -9.95 -0.03
CA GLN A 80 9.57 -8.88 -1.03
C GLN A 80 9.94 -7.53 -0.38
N GLU A 81 11.06 -6.94 -0.81
CA GLU A 81 11.43 -5.56 -0.41
C GLU A 81 10.43 -4.56 -0.99
N ILE A 82 9.92 -3.66 -0.14
CA ILE A 82 9.00 -2.58 -0.51
C ILE A 82 9.73 -1.25 -0.37
N GLU A 83 9.95 -0.56 -1.48
CA GLU A 83 10.57 0.77 -1.46
C GLU A 83 9.56 1.83 -1.01
N CYS A 84 9.88 2.50 0.10
CA CYS A 84 9.22 3.70 0.59
C CYS A 84 10.32 4.51 1.30
N GLN A 85 10.73 5.74 0.96
CA GLN A 85 10.06 6.93 0.42
C GLN A 85 9.35 7.78 1.49
N GLY A 86 8.01 7.89 1.52
CA GLY A 86 7.29 8.85 2.38
C GLY A 86 7.19 8.49 3.86
N GLU A 87 5.99 8.44 4.46
CA GLU A 87 5.81 8.16 5.89
C GLU A 87 5.07 6.85 6.17
N PHE A 88 4.32 6.34 5.18
CA PHE A 88 3.49 5.15 5.35
C PHE A 88 3.50 4.21 4.12
N ILE A 89 2.90 3.04 4.31
CA ILE A 89 2.54 2.12 3.22
C ILE A 89 1.08 1.66 3.45
N ILE A 90 0.27 1.75 2.40
CA ILE A 90 -1.13 1.30 2.38
C ILE A 90 -1.20 -0.12 1.82
N PHE A 91 -2.11 -0.93 2.34
CA PHE A 91 -2.42 -2.26 1.86
C PHE A 91 -3.93 -2.38 1.61
N CYS A 92 -4.31 -2.71 0.38
CA CYS A 92 -5.70 -2.91 -0.05
C CYS A 92 -5.87 -4.30 -0.67
N HIS A 93 -7.08 -4.87 -0.66
CA HIS A 93 -7.40 -5.99 -1.53
C HIS A 93 -7.42 -5.52 -3.00
N MET A 94 -7.00 -6.36 -3.94
CA MET A 94 -7.12 -6.13 -5.38
C MET A 94 -8.14 -7.11 -5.96
N ASN A 95 -9.34 -6.61 -6.21
CA ASN A 95 -10.48 -7.44 -6.64
C ASN A 95 -10.31 -7.90 -8.11
N LYS A 96 -9.99 -6.97 -9.01
CA LYS A 96 -9.84 -7.26 -10.44
C LYS A 96 -8.98 -6.23 -11.17
N LYS A 97 -8.27 -6.69 -12.20
CA LYS A 97 -7.77 -5.86 -13.31
C LYS A 97 -8.69 -6.04 -14.52
N VAL A 98 -9.29 -4.96 -15.00
CA VAL A 98 -10.05 -4.91 -16.25
C VAL A 98 -9.34 -3.92 -17.16
N ASP A 99 -8.73 -4.42 -18.23
CA ASP A 99 -7.86 -3.66 -19.13
C ASP A 99 -6.76 -2.88 -18.37
N LYS A 100 -6.88 -1.55 -18.32
CA LYS A 100 -5.98 -0.62 -17.61
C LYS A 100 -6.54 -0.12 -16.28
N ILE A 101 -7.68 -0.64 -15.84
CA ILE A 101 -8.31 -0.25 -14.57
C ILE A 101 -8.04 -1.34 -13.54
N ILE A 102 -7.59 -0.93 -12.35
CA ILE A 102 -7.40 -1.82 -11.19
C ILE A 102 -8.32 -1.33 -10.07
N GLN A 103 -9.15 -2.23 -9.55
CA GLN A 103 -9.99 -1.94 -8.40
C GLN A 103 -9.28 -2.31 -7.10
N ALA A 104 -9.01 -1.30 -6.28
CA ALA A 104 -8.55 -1.44 -4.90
C ALA A 104 -9.78 -1.47 -3.98
N ASP A 105 -9.88 -2.51 -3.16
CA ASP A 105 -11.06 -2.85 -2.38
C ASP A 105 -10.69 -3.22 -0.94
N SER A 106 -11.69 -3.42 -0.08
CA SER A 106 -11.48 -3.61 1.35
C SER A 106 -10.64 -4.85 1.65
N LEU A 107 -9.53 -4.63 2.36
CA LEU A 107 -8.64 -5.68 2.83
C LEU A 107 -9.40 -6.66 3.71
N THR A 108 -9.38 -7.95 3.37
CA THR A 108 -10.04 -8.98 4.18
C THR A 108 -9.31 -9.18 5.52
N LEU A 109 -9.96 -9.81 6.51
CA LEU A 109 -9.31 -10.13 7.78
C LEU A 109 -8.13 -11.12 7.61
N PRO A 110 -8.22 -12.18 6.77
CA PRO A 110 -7.08 -13.05 6.49
C PRO A 110 -5.91 -12.31 5.84
N GLU A 111 -6.15 -11.43 4.85
CA GLU A 111 -5.08 -10.64 4.24
C GLU A 111 -4.42 -9.69 5.23
N TYR A 112 -5.20 -9.06 6.11
CA TYR A 112 -4.65 -8.21 7.17
C TYR A 112 -3.72 -8.99 8.11
N GLN A 113 -4.12 -10.20 8.51
CA GLN A 113 -3.30 -11.05 9.36
C GLN A 113 -2.05 -11.56 8.63
N HIS A 114 -2.18 -11.96 7.36
CA HIS A 114 -1.06 -12.34 6.49
C HIS A 114 -0.01 -11.23 6.34
N ILE A 115 -0.45 -9.98 6.10
CA ILE A 115 0.47 -8.83 6.05
C ILE A 115 1.15 -8.63 7.40
N LYS A 116 0.38 -8.66 8.49
CA LYS A 116 0.90 -8.45 9.83
C LYS A 116 2.00 -9.46 10.19
N ASP A 117 1.82 -10.72 9.83
CA ASP A 117 2.78 -11.79 10.12
C ASP A 117 3.94 -11.84 9.11
N GLY A 118 3.71 -11.37 7.88
CA GLY A 118 4.72 -11.28 6.82
C GLY A 118 5.62 -10.04 6.87
N LEU A 119 5.23 -9.00 7.61
CA LEU A 119 5.97 -7.74 7.72
C LEU A 119 7.25 -7.86 8.54
N ASN A 120 8.38 -7.51 7.93
CA ASN A 120 9.71 -7.56 8.54
C ASN A 120 10.53 -6.30 8.20
N PHE A 121 11.53 -6.00 9.03
CA PHE A 121 12.38 -4.79 8.91
C PHE A 121 13.86 -5.14 9.08
N SER A 122 14.75 -4.45 8.36
CA SER A 122 16.21 -4.54 8.52
C SER A 122 16.86 -3.16 8.49
#